data_AF-A8XYZ4-F1
#
_entry.id   AF-A8XYZ4-F1
#
_cell.length_a   1.000
_cell.length_b   1.000
_cell.length_c   1.000
_cell.angle_alpha   90.00
_cell.angle_beta   90.00
_cell.angle_gamma   90.00
#
_symmetry.space_group_name_H-M   'P 1'
#
loop_
_entity.id
_entity.type
_entity.pdbx_description
1 polymer ?
#
loop_
_entity_poly.entity_id
_entity_poly.type
_entity_poly.pdbx_seq_one_letter_code
_entity_poly.pdbx_strand_id
1 'polypeptide(L)'
;MLLELDLNDYLKIELDRVLEEDELKSNNKKHTELLVQLIDKKAAKAAALARKVLRWPIGQTLPTDITYDDVEEHLLVVGPTSEALLPFPSKNRIQGVTIVFFGSRTVNPVDTFDIKSVIKSIQNVIENPQKEKRWKQLTQNLGECSNGEASGALSAIEQTQLMEAIRKYSDDVDSDAETLNSMLEAVVNARILSFRNEDAFLRLCVEKEKNHVVEVVLNDSARVVSEHILAELLKLTAEKPEDQRRDQVIQVLSRNFSKKPMTEATAEVLTVSEAIEIMTALTQIYKEMREDDICGKALSLITVLMDAHGSRIVYEDSLHQKFATVSNFFIEMQSLVGTFSRLEAAIEETSDAFTASNVVTRIHPVAHLLNW
;
A
#
# COMPACT_ATOMS: atom_id res chain seq x y z
N MET A 1 3.30 22.90 -15.82
CA MET A 1 3.60 21.47 -15.58
C MET A 1 3.79 20.91 -16.95
N LEU A 2 4.99 20.43 -17.26
CA LEU A 2 5.35 19.97 -18.60
C LEU A 2 5.69 18.49 -18.53
N LEU A 3 4.93 17.66 -19.24
CA LEU A 3 5.31 16.27 -19.51
C LEU A 3 5.69 16.15 -20.98
N GLU A 4 6.77 15.43 -21.25
CA GLU A 4 7.25 15.18 -22.61
C GLU A 4 7.34 13.66 -22.86
N LEU A 5 6.86 13.23 -24.03
CA LEU A 5 7.03 11.87 -24.53
C LEU A 5 7.70 11.92 -25.90
N ASP A 6 8.85 11.28 -26.00
CA ASP A 6 9.56 11.10 -27.26
C ASP A 6 9.00 9.90 -28.02
N LEU A 7 8.39 10.15 -29.18
CA LEU A 7 7.86 9.08 -30.03
C LEU A 7 8.94 8.49 -30.94
N ASN A 8 9.86 9.33 -31.43
CA ASN A 8 11.03 8.94 -32.22
C ASN A 8 12.01 10.12 -32.34
N ASP A 9 13.04 9.94 -33.18
CA ASP A 9 14.07 10.96 -33.48
C ASP A 9 13.51 12.26 -34.08
N TYR A 10 12.26 12.26 -34.55
CA TYR A 10 11.64 13.36 -35.29
C TYR A 10 10.41 13.95 -34.60
N LEU A 11 9.74 13.21 -33.71
CA LEU A 11 8.47 13.59 -33.11
C LEU A 11 8.52 13.49 -31.58
N LYS A 12 7.97 14.50 -30.91
CA LYS A 12 7.68 14.48 -29.48
C LYS A 12 6.27 14.97 -29.18
N ILE A 13 5.71 14.51 -28.07
CA ILE A 13 4.46 15.02 -27.51
C ILE A 13 4.80 15.84 -26.28
N GLU A 14 4.23 17.03 -26.19
CA GLU A 14 4.27 17.87 -24.99
C GLU A 14 2.86 17.99 -24.41
N LEU A 15 2.72 17.80 -23.11
CA LEU A 15 1.53 18.12 -22.35
C LEU A 15 1.87 19.28 -21.42
N ASP A 16 1.24 20.44 -21.63
CA ASP A 16 1.38 21.59 -20.75
C ASP A 16 0.04 22.02 -20.16
N ARG A 17 0.07 22.63 -18.98
CA ARG A 17 -1.12 23.26 -18.40
C ARG A 17 -1.35 24.59 -19.09
N VAL A 18 -2.56 24.83 -19.60
CA VAL A 18 -2.91 26.13 -20.17
C VAL A 18 -3.01 27.14 -19.03
N LEU A 19 -2.03 28.05 -18.95
CA LEU A 19 -2.09 29.24 -18.11
C LEU A 19 -2.72 30.35 -18.96
N GLU A 20 -4.00 30.66 -18.74
CA GLU A 20 -4.59 31.87 -19.30
C GLU A 20 -4.13 33.07 -18.44
N GLU A 21 -3.64 34.14 -19.08
CA GLU A 21 -3.25 35.41 -18.41
C GLU A 21 -4.44 36.17 -17.76
N ASP A 22 -5.63 35.59 -17.71
CA ASP A 22 -6.86 36.19 -17.16
C ASP A 22 -7.40 35.43 -15.93
N GLU A 23 -6.53 34.98 -15.02
CA GLU A 23 -6.91 34.39 -13.71
C GLU A 23 -7.75 35.33 -12.81
N LEU A 24 -8.02 36.58 -13.23
CA LEU A 24 -8.78 37.56 -12.45
C LEU A 24 -10.27 37.67 -12.80
N LYS A 25 -10.83 36.91 -13.77
CA LYS A 25 -12.22 37.19 -14.22
C LYS A 25 -13.22 36.02 -14.36
N SER A 26 -12.91 34.78 -13.96
CA SER A 26 -13.92 33.71 -14.04
C SER A 26 -13.83 32.68 -12.92
N ASN A 27 -14.56 32.91 -11.83
CA ASN A 27 -14.81 31.94 -10.75
C ASN A 27 -15.76 30.79 -11.15
N ASN A 28 -15.98 30.54 -12.46
CA ASN A 28 -16.96 29.57 -12.97
C ASN A 28 -16.37 28.45 -13.85
N LYS A 29 -15.05 28.29 -13.92
CA LYS A 29 -14.46 27.18 -14.72
C LYS A 29 -14.60 25.84 -13.97
N LYS A 30 -15.24 24.87 -14.63
CA LYS A 30 -15.54 23.52 -14.09
C LYS A 30 -14.42 22.49 -14.29
N HIS A 31 -13.37 22.81 -15.05
CA HIS A 31 -12.29 21.89 -15.41
C HIS A 31 -10.93 22.62 -15.53
N THR A 32 -9.82 21.92 -15.26
CA THR A 32 -8.46 22.37 -15.59
C THR A 32 -8.16 22.04 -17.05
N GLU A 33 -7.66 22.98 -17.83
CA GLU A 33 -7.35 22.75 -19.24
C GLU A 33 -5.88 22.38 -19.44
N LEU A 34 -5.64 21.24 -20.08
CA LEU A 34 -4.31 20.74 -20.43
C LEU A 34 -4.18 20.74 -21.96
N LEU A 35 -3.08 21.27 -22.46
CA LEU A 35 -2.78 21.34 -23.88
C LEU A 35 -1.79 20.25 -24.26
N VAL A 36 -2.26 19.29 -25.05
CA VAL A 36 -1.42 18.28 -25.70
C VAL A 36 -0.98 18.81 -27.06
N GLN A 37 0.31 18.79 -27.32
CA GLN A 37 0.92 19.20 -28.59
C GLN A 37 1.79 18.09 -29.16
N LEU A 38 1.66 17.81 -30.45
CA LEU A 38 2.61 16.99 -31.21
C LEU A 38 3.60 17.94 -31.91
N ILE A 39 4.89 17.77 -31.69
CA ILE A 39 5.94 18.67 -32.16
C ILE A 39 6.92 17.92 -33.06
N ASP A 40 7.27 18.55 -34.18
CA ASP A 40 8.38 18.14 -35.04
C ASP A 40 9.70 18.68 -34.48
N LYS A 41 10.61 17.78 -34.09
CA LYS A 41 11.94 18.11 -33.55
C LYS A 41 12.86 18.75 -34.60
N LYS A 42 12.64 18.52 -35.89
CA LYS A 42 13.51 18.98 -36.99
C LYS A 42 13.12 20.34 -37.57
N ALA A 43 11.94 20.85 -37.27
CA ALA A 43 11.49 22.14 -37.77
C ALA A 43 12.26 23.29 -37.08
N ALA A 44 12.85 24.20 -37.87
CA ALA A 44 13.68 25.32 -37.38
C ALA A 44 12.93 26.30 -36.44
N LYS A 45 11.60 26.20 -36.37
CA LYS A 45 10.76 26.74 -35.31
C LYS A 45 9.87 25.58 -34.86
N ALA A 46 9.74 25.34 -33.55
CA ALA A 46 8.88 24.30 -32.97
C ALA A 46 7.42 24.50 -33.40
N ALA A 47 7.08 24.02 -34.59
CA ALA A 47 5.75 24.09 -35.14
C ALA A 47 4.99 22.88 -34.63
N ALA A 48 4.04 23.11 -33.72
CA ALA A 48 3.13 22.06 -33.27
C ALA A 48 2.33 21.55 -34.49
N LEU A 49 2.54 20.28 -34.85
CA LEU A 49 1.86 19.58 -35.93
C LEU A 49 0.39 19.31 -35.60
N ALA A 50 0.09 19.08 -34.32
CA ALA A 50 -1.27 18.92 -33.81
C ALA A 50 -1.39 19.49 -32.39
N ARG A 51 -2.57 20.00 -32.04
CA ARG A 51 -2.89 20.50 -30.71
C ARG A 51 -4.26 20.00 -30.26
N LYS A 52 -4.40 19.63 -29.00
CA LYS A 52 -5.69 19.28 -28.39
C LYS A 52 -5.74 19.78 -26.95
N VAL A 53 -6.85 20.41 -26.59
CA VAL A 53 -7.15 20.75 -25.20
C VAL A 53 -7.92 19.59 -24.58
N LEU A 54 -7.35 19.02 -23.53
CA LEU A 54 -7.94 18.04 -22.64
C LEU A 54 -8.51 18.76 -21.42
N ARG A 55 -9.71 18.35 -21.00
CA ARG A 55 -10.31 18.83 -19.75
C ARG A 55 -9.98 17.85 -18.64
N TRP A 56 -9.16 18.28 -17.69
CA TRP A 56 -8.79 17.54 -16.50
C TRP A 56 -9.69 17.91 -15.31
N PRO A 57 -10.09 16.95 -14.45
CA PRO A 57 -10.92 17.25 -13.29
C PRO A 57 -10.25 18.21 -12.29
N ILE A 58 -11.02 19.12 -11.70
CA ILE A 58 -10.54 20.05 -10.66
C ILE A 58 -10.43 19.31 -9.33
N GLY A 59 -9.35 19.54 -8.59
CA GLY A 59 -9.10 18.93 -7.27
C GLY A 59 -8.35 17.60 -7.33
N GLN A 60 -8.19 17.03 -8.52
CA GLN A 60 -7.32 15.87 -8.73
C GLN A 60 -5.88 16.31 -8.99
N THR A 61 -4.94 15.44 -8.62
CA THR A 61 -3.54 15.60 -8.98
C THR A 61 -3.40 15.67 -10.49
N LEU A 62 -2.52 16.57 -10.93
CA LEU A 62 -2.21 16.70 -12.35
C LEU A 62 -1.58 15.40 -12.88
N PRO A 63 -1.66 15.16 -14.20
CA PRO A 63 -1.05 13.97 -14.79
C PRO A 63 0.42 13.85 -14.43
N THR A 64 0.86 12.61 -14.21
CA THR A 64 2.24 12.27 -13.88
C THR A 64 2.95 11.54 -15.01
N ASP A 65 2.20 10.94 -15.93
CA ASP A 65 2.77 10.19 -17.04
C ASP A 65 1.93 10.33 -18.33
N ILE A 66 2.59 10.18 -19.47
CA ILE A 66 1.97 10.14 -20.79
C ILE A 66 2.60 9.01 -21.60
N THR A 67 1.77 8.08 -22.07
CA THR A 67 2.21 6.89 -22.83
C THR A 67 1.43 6.80 -24.14
N TYR A 68 2.09 6.35 -25.20
CA TYR A 68 1.48 6.16 -26.51
C TYR A 68 1.36 4.66 -26.80
N ASP A 69 0.13 4.21 -27.02
CA ASP A 69 -0.18 2.87 -27.50
C ASP A 69 -0.14 2.87 -29.04
N ASP A 70 0.87 2.22 -29.60
CA ASP A 70 1.13 2.13 -31.02
C ASP A 70 0.24 1.11 -31.75
N VAL A 71 -0.37 0.18 -31.01
CA VAL A 71 -1.28 -0.86 -31.51
C VAL A 71 -2.68 -0.29 -31.69
N GLU A 72 -3.20 0.37 -30.66
CA GLU A 72 -4.56 0.96 -30.69
C GLU A 72 -4.57 2.39 -31.27
N GLU A 73 -3.41 3.01 -31.50
CA GLU A 73 -3.25 4.42 -31.91
C GLU A 73 -3.90 5.41 -30.94
N HIS A 74 -3.65 5.27 -29.63
CA HIS A 74 -4.14 6.21 -28.61
C HIS A 74 -3.01 6.73 -27.72
N LEU A 75 -3.15 7.98 -27.27
CA LEU A 75 -2.33 8.58 -26.23
C LEU A 75 -3.06 8.44 -24.89
N LEU A 76 -2.44 7.74 -23.95
CA LEU A 76 -2.90 7.59 -22.58
C LEU A 76 -2.21 8.64 -21.70
N VAL A 77 -3.00 9.48 -21.06
CA VAL A 77 -2.54 10.47 -20.08
C VAL A 77 -2.94 9.98 -18.69
N VAL A 78 -1.95 9.65 -17.86
CA VAL A 78 -2.17 9.03 -16.55
C VAL A 78 -1.83 10.03 -15.45
N GLY A 79 -2.80 10.26 -14.57
CA GLY A 79 -2.58 10.85 -13.27
C GLY A 79 -2.77 9.81 -12.15
N PRO A 80 -2.37 10.14 -10.92
CA PRO A 80 -2.49 9.21 -9.79
C PRO A 80 -3.90 8.70 -9.51
N THR A 81 -4.94 9.44 -9.92
CA THR A 81 -6.35 9.14 -9.63
C THR A 81 -7.25 9.22 -10.85
N SER A 82 -6.71 9.46 -12.04
CA SER A 82 -7.51 9.57 -13.27
C SER A 82 -6.68 9.31 -14.51
N GLU A 83 -7.35 8.80 -15.54
CA GLU A 83 -6.76 8.53 -16.84
C GLU A 83 -7.59 9.19 -17.94
N ALA A 84 -6.92 9.63 -18.99
CA ALA A 84 -7.57 10.14 -20.18
C ALA A 84 -6.98 9.48 -21.42
N LEU A 85 -7.87 8.93 -22.25
CA LEU A 85 -7.53 8.35 -23.55
C LEU A 85 -7.81 9.37 -24.66
N LEU A 86 -6.79 9.64 -25.47
CA LEU A 86 -6.84 10.58 -26.58
C LEU A 86 -6.53 9.82 -27.88
N PRO A 87 -7.47 9.69 -28.83
CA PRO A 87 -7.22 9.00 -30.09
C PRO A 87 -6.18 9.73 -30.93
N PHE A 88 -5.09 9.07 -31.27
CA PHE A 88 -3.98 9.66 -31.99
C PHE A 88 -4.36 9.94 -33.45
N PRO A 89 -3.87 11.02 -34.08
CA PRO A 89 -4.12 11.24 -35.50
C PRO A 89 -3.52 10.11 -36.35
N SER A 90 -4.37 9.44 -37.14
CA SER A 90 -4.01 8.29 -38.00
C SER A 90 -2.77 8.58 -38.88
N LYS A 91 -1.82 7.62 -38.93
CA LYS A 91 -0.52 7.74 -39.63
C LYS A 91 -0.60 8.19 -41.11
N ASN A 92 -1.70 7.90 -41.82
CA ASN A 92 -1.91 8.27 -43.23
C ASN A 92 -2.15 9.77 -43.47
N ARG A 93 -2.39 10.60 -42.43
CA ARG A 93 -2.62 12.05 -42.56
C ARG A 93 -1.41 12.92 -42.19
N ILE A 94 -0.32 12.31 -41.73
CA ILE A 94 0.88 13.03 -41.23
C ILE A 94 1.86 13.37 -42.38
N GLN A 95 1.70 12.76 -43.57
CA GLN A 95 2.61 12.96 -44.71
C GLN A 95 2.26 14.14 -45.64
N GLY A 96 1.27 14.96 -45.31
CA GLY A 96 0.92 16.15 -46.09
C GLY A 96 0.56 17.29 -45.17
N VAL A 97 1.19 18.45 -45.37
CA VAL A 97 0.99 19.67 -44.58
C VAL A 97 -0.49 20.03 -44.51
N THR A 98 -1.17 19.58 -43.46
CA THR A 98 -2.53 19.99 -43.10
C THR A 98 -2.68 19.73 -41.61
N ILE A 99 -2.98 20.77 -40.83
CA ILE A 99 -3.18 20.66 -39.37
C ILE A 99 -4.32 19.66 -39.13
N VAL A 100 -4.01 18.50 -38.53
CA VAL A 100 -4.98 17.43 -38.28
C VAL A 100 -5.54 17.60 -36.87
N PHE A 101 -6.85 17.81 -36.77
CA PHE A 101 -7.56 17.81 -35.49
C PHE A 101 -7.83 16.37 -35.04
N PHE A 102 -7.57 16.08 -33.76
CA PHE A 102 -7.97 14.84 -33.08
C PHE A 102 -9.47 14.57 -33.32
N GLY A 103 -9.81 13.39 -33.82
CA GLY A 103 -11.18 12.99 -34.13
C GLY A 103 -12.09 13.07 -32.90
N SER A 104 -13.22 13.77 -33.03
CA SER A 104 -14.24 13.89 -31.98
C SER A 104 -15.07 12.60 -31.89
N ARG A 105 -14.65 11.65 -31.05
CA ARG A 105 -15.61 10.86 -30.29
C ARG A 105 -15.61 11.42 -28.88
N THR A 106 -16.69 12.12 -28.52
CA THR A 106 -17.05 12.34 -27.13
C THR A 106 -17.18 10.96 -26.49
N VAL A 107 -16.13 10.52 -25.82
CA VAL A 107 -16.23 9.48 -24.81
C VAL A 107 -17.15 10.08 -23.75
N ASN A 108 -18.43 9.71 -23.79
CA ASN A 108 -19.26 9.90 -22.62
C ASN A 108 -18.57 9.10 -21.52
N PRO A 109 -18.16 9.73 -20.39
CA PRO A 109 -17.65 8.98 -19.28
C PRO A 109 -18.68 7.90 -18.94
N VAL A 110 -18.21 6.65 -18.84
CA VAL A 110 -19.00 5.54 -18.31
C VAL A 110 -19.62 6.02 -17.00
N ASP A 111 -20.92 5.78 -16.80
CA ASP A 111 -21.74 6.33 -15.73
C ASP A 111 -20.93 6.46 -14.44
N THR A 112 -20.56 7.71 -14.14
CA THR A 112 -19.79 8.06 -12.95
C THR A 112 -20.61 7.63 -11.75
N PHE A 113 -20.08 6.69 -10.97
CA PHE A 113 -20.50 6.40 -9.61
C PHE A 113 -21.01 7.70 -8.92
N ASP A 114 -22.22 7.67 -8.35
CA ASP A 114 -22.85 8.90 -7.82
C ASP A 114 -22.25 9.29 -6.47
N ILE A 115 -21.03 9.81 -6.52
CA ILE A 115 -20.28 10.36 -5.39
C ILE A 115 -21.12 11.40 -4.64
N LYS A 116 -22.00 12.15 -5.33
CA LYS A 116 -22.83 13.18 -4.68
C LYS A 116 -23.87 12.54 -3.76
N SER A 117 -24.47 11.42 -4.15
CA SER A 117 -25.39 10.69 -3.29
C SER A 117 -24.68 10.18 -2.03
N VAL A 118 -23.45 9.69 -2.16
CA VAL A 118 -22.63 9.18 -1.05
C VAL A 118 -22.26 10.31 -0.11
N ILE A 119 -21.73 11.43 -0.61
CA ILE A 119 -21.43 12.62 0.19
C ILE A 119 -22.67 13.10 0.95
N LYS A 120 -23.84 13.14 0.29
CA LYS A 120 -25.09 13.55 0.94
C LYS A 120 -25.51 12.58 2.05
N SER A 121 -25.38 11.27 1.83
CA SER A 121 -25.66 10.25 2.85
C SER A 121 -24.70 10.35 4.04
N ILE A 122 -23.42 10.65 3.79
CA ILE A 122 -22.41 10.90 4.83
C ILE A 122 -22.79 12.14 5.65
N GLN A 123 -23.14 13.25 5.00
CA GLN A 123 -23.60 14.47 5.68
C GLN A 123 -24.86 14.22 6.53
N ASN A 124 -25.82 13.47 6.00
CA ASN A 124 -27.03 13.10 6.75
C ASN A 124 -26.70 12.35 8.05
N VAL A 125 -25.71 11.44 8.00
CA VAL A 125 -25.26 10.70 9.17
C VAL A 125 -24.50 11.60 10.15
N ILE A 126 -23.62 12.48 9.66
CA ILE A 126 -22.91 13.46 10.49
C ILE A 126 -23.88 14.36 11.25
N GLU A 127 -24.93 14.86 10.60
CA GLU A 127 -25.90 15.76 11.22
C GLU A 127 -26.80 15.06 12.26
N ASN A 128 -27.13 13.78 12.04
CA ASN A 128 -28.03 13.03 12.91
C ASN A 128 -27.55 11.58 13.11
N PRO A 129 -26.48 11.36 13.89
CA PRO A 129 -25.88 10.03 14.07
C PRO A 129 -26.77 9.05 14.84
N GLN A 130 -27.80 9.52 15.56
CA GLN A 130 -28.73 8.65 16.31
C GLN A 130 -29.79 7.97 15.43
N LYS A 131 -29.92 8.36 14.14
CA LYS A 131 -30.96 7.83 13.26
C LYS A 131 -30.45 6.63 12.46
N GLU A 132 -30.72 5.42 12.95
CA GLU A 132 -30.33 4.14 12.32
C GLU A 132 -30.66 4.04 10.82
N LYS A 133 -31.83 4.54 10.39
CA LYS A 133 -32.22 4.55 8.96
C LYS A 133 -31.20 5.25 8.06
N ARG A 134 -30.51 6.29 8.58
CA ARG A 134 -29.49 7.03 7.83
C ARG A 134 -28.21 6.21 7.67
N TRP A 135 -27.85 5.43 8.69
CA TRP A 135 -26.74 4.49 8.61
C TRP A 135 -27.01 3.38 7.61
N LYS A 136 -28.21 2.79 7.63
CA LYS A 136 -28.61 1.77 6.62
C LYS A 136 -28.52 2.30 5.19
N GLN A 137 -28.98 3.54 4.97
CA GLN A 137 -28.86 4.20 3.67
C GLN A 137 -27.40 4.45 3.28
N LEU A 138 -26.55 4.87 4.23
CA LEU A 138 -25.13 5.05 3.99
C LEU A 138 -24.46 3.72 3.64
N THR A 139 -24.72 2.65 4.38
CA THR A 139 -24.19 1.30 4.12
C THR A 139 -24.56 0.82 2.72
N GLN A 140 -25.81 1.03 2.29
CA GLN A 140 -26.23 0.68 0.93
C GLN A 140 -25.45 1.47 -0.13
N ASN A 141 -25.39 2.79 0.02
CA ASN A 141 -24.67 3.66 -0.93
C ASN A 141 -23.16 3.35 -0.98
N LEU A 142 -22.55 2.97 0.15
CA LEU A 142 -21.14 2.59 0.22
C LEU A 142 -20.90 1.16 -0.31
N GLY A 143 -21.87 0.26 -0.17
CA GLY A 143 -21.80 -1.09 -0.73
C GLY A 143 -21.87 -1.12 -2.26
N GLU A 144 -22.40 -0.07 -2.88
CA GLU A 144 -22.38 0.14 -4.32
C GLU A 144 -21.05 0.71 -4.84
N CYS A 145 -20.16 1.19 -3.95
CA CYS A 145 -18.81 1.63 -4.32
C CYS A 145 -17.97 0.42 -4.73
N SER A 146 -17.34 0.48 -5.90
CA SER A 146 -16.21 -0.42 -6.18
C SER A 146 -14.93 0.11 -5.49
N ASN A 147 -14.02 -0.80 -5.18
CA ASN A 147 -12.89 -0.64 -4.25
C ASN A 147 -12.04 0.62 -4.57
N GLY A 148 -12.25 1.72 -3.85
CA GLY A 148 -11.49 2.98 -4.01
C GLY A 148 -12.15 4.10 -4.83
N GLU A 149 -13.33 3.91 -5.41
CA GLU A 149 -14.04 4.94 -6.22
C GLU A 149 -14.38 6.21 -5.44
N ALA A 150 -14.56 6.08 -4.12
CA ALA A 150 -14.88 7.19 -3.23
C ALA A 150 -13.65 7.71 -2.46
N SER A 151 -12.44 7.24 -2.81
CA SER A 151 -11.21 7.72 -2.18
C SER A 151 -10.97 9.19 -2.50
N GLY A 152 -10.72 10.00 -1.47
CA GLY A 152 -10.55 11.45 -1.61
C GLY A 152 -11.84 12.24 -1.86
N ALA A 153 -13.02 11.60 -1.81
CA ALA A 153 -14.31 12.29 -1.97
C ALA A 153 -14.65 13.22 -0.80
N LEU A 154 -14.11 12.94 0.39
CA LEU A 154 -14.34 13.72 1.61
C LEU A 154 -13.14 14.60 1.96
N SER A 155 -13.41 15.84 2.37
CA SER A 155 -12.40 16.70 2.98
C SER A 155 -11.92 16.14 4.33
N ALA A 156 -10.75 16.58 4.79
CA ALA A 156 -10.21 16.14 6.08
C ALA A 156 -11.16 16.42 7.26
N ILE A 157 -11.87 17.56 7.22
CA ILE A 157 -12.84 17.95 8.25
C ILE A 157 -14.05 17.01 8.24
N GLU A 158 -14.59 16.71 7.06
CA GLU A 158 -15.74 15.79 6.92
C GLU A 158 -15.38 14.36 7.35
N GLN A 159 -14.16 13.91 7.06
CA GLN A 159 -13.68 12.60 7.56
C GLN A 159 -13.62 12.58 9.10
N THR A 160 -13.12 13.65 9.74
CA THR A 160 -13.10 13.73 11.21
C THR A 160 -14.51 13.77 11.80
N GLN A 161 -15.43 14.52 11.20
CA GLN A 161 -16.83 14.57 11.64
C GLN A 161 -17.53 13.21 11.47
N LEU A 162 -17.26 12.50 10.38
CA LEU A 162 -17.74 11.13 10.18
C LEU A 162 -17.20 10.19 11.26
N MET A 163 -15.91 10.28 11.59
CA MET A 163 -15.30 9.49 12.67
C MET A 163 -15.96 9.76 14.03
N GLU A 164 -16.25 11.01 14.36
CA GLU A 164 -16.99 11.36 15.57
C GLU A 164 -18.42 10.80 15.57
N ALA A 165 -19.09 10.83 14.42
CA ALA A 165 -20.43 10.26 14.25
C ALA A 165 -20.42 8.74 14.42
N ILE A 166 -19.45 8.04 13.83
CA ILE A 166 -19.25 6.59 13.98
C ILE A 166 -19.02 6.25 15.44
N ARG A 167 -18.14 6.99 16.14
CA ARG A 167 -17.86 6.77 17.56
C ARG A 167 -19.13 6.92 18.40
N LYS A 168 -19.86 8.02 18.23
CA LYS A 168 -21.13 8.27 18.94
C LYS A 168 -22.15 7.17 18.71
N TYR A 169 -22.27 6.67 17.47
CA TYR A 169 -23.20 5.59 17.16
C TYR A 169 -22.74 4.24 17.74
N SER A 170 -21.43 3.97 17.73
CA SER A 170 -20.85 2.75 18.33
C SER A 170 -20.91 2.71 19.86
N ASP A 171 -21.01 3.89 20.50
CA ASP A 171 -21.17 4.04 21.95
C ASP A 171 -22.65 4.04 22.37
N ASP A 172 -23.59 4.11 21.43
CA ASP A 172 -25.01 4.13 21.70
C ASP A 172 -25.50 2.73 22.11
N VAL A 173 -26.15 2.64 23.26
CA VAL A 173 -26.66 1.38 23.84
C VAL A 173 -27.80 0.80 23.00
N ASP A 174 -28.53 1.66 22.29
CA ASP A 174 -29.63 1.27 21.41
C ASP A 174 -29.17 0.95 19.97
N SER A 175 -27.86 0.92 19.72
CA SER A 175 -27.33 0.61 18.39
C SER A 175 -27.52 -0.87 18.02
N ASP A 176 -28.02 -1.10 16.81
CA ASP A 176 -28.14 -2.44 16.25
C ASP A 176 -26.77 -2.96 15.80
N ALA A 177 -26.34 -4.08 16.38
CA ALA A 177 -25.01 -4.64 16.15
C ALA A 177 -24.78 -5.08 14.70
N GLU A 178 -25.83 -5.56 14.01
CA GLU A 178 -25.77 -5.99 12.62
C GLU A 178 -25.57 -4.79 11.68
N THR A 179 -26.33 -3.72 11.91
CA THR A 179 -26.19 -2.45 11.18
C THR A 179 -24.82 -1.81 11.43
N LEU A 180 -24.33 -1.83 12.67
CA LEU A 180 -23.00 -1.34 13.01
C LEU A 180 -21.90 -2.12 12.26
N ASN A 181 -21.91 -3.45 12.30
CA ASN A 181 -20.90 -4.27 11.61
C ASN A 181 -20.92 -4.01 10.09
N SER A 182 -22.10 -4.06 9.48
CA SER A 182 -22.27 -3.85 8.04
C SER A 182 -21.77 -2.46 7.60
N MET A 183 -22.02 -1.45 8.43
CA MET A 183 -21.55 -0.08 8.18
C MET A 183 -20.02 0.02 8.27
N LEU A 184 -19.41 -0.55 9.30
CA LEU A 184 -17.95 -0.51 9.47
C LEU A 184 -17.24 -1.20 8.31
N GLU A 185 -17.73 -2.36 7.87
CA GLU A 185 -17.21 -3.05 6.68
C GLU A 185 -17.36 -2.19 5.41
N ALA A 186 -18.53 -1.57 5.20
CA ALA A 186 -18.78 -0.73 4.04
C ALA A 186 -17.84 0.50 4.00
N VAL A 187 -17.59 1.13 5.15
CA VAL A 187 -16.65 2.26 5.27
C VAL A 187 -15.22 1.84 4.90
N VAL A 188 -14.78 0.66 5.36
CA VAL A 188 -13.45 0.13 5.05
C VAL A 188 -13.31 -0.22 3.59
N ASN A 189 -14.30 -0.90 3.01
CA ASN A 189 -14.28 -1.35 1.61
C ASN A 189 -14.37 -0.16 0.62
N ALA A 190 -15.13 0.88 0.97
CA ALA A 190 -15.24 2.06 0.12
C ALA A 190 -13.97 2.93 0.10
N ARG A 191 -13.02 2.71 1.02
CA ARG A 191 -11.73 3.44 1.14
C ARG A 191 -11.89 4.98 1.13
N ILE A 192 -12.92 5.47 1.81
CA ILE A 192 -13.26 6.91 1.87
C ILE A 192 -12.39 7.72 2.85
N LEU A 193 -11.64 7.03 3.72
CA LEU A 193 -10.82 7.65 4.76
C LEU A 193 -9.37 7.82 4.27
N SER A 194 -8.75 8.92 4.69
CA SER A 194 -7.29 9.10 4.56
C SER A 194 -6.55 8.20 5.56
N PHE A 195 -5.28 7.88 5.29
CA PHE A 195 -4.46 7.03 6.16
C PHE A 195 -4.54 7.37 7.66
N ARG A 196 -4.52 8.65 8.02
CA ARG A 196 -4.60 9.07 9.44
C ARG A 196 -5.95 8.77 10.08
N ASN A 197 -7.05 9.04 9.36
CA ASN A 197 -8.40 8.79 9.86
C ASN A 197 -8.73 7.30 9.81
N GLU A 198 -8.17 6.58 8.84
CA GLU A 198 -8.27 5.13 8.75
C GLU A 198 -7.54 4.44 9.91
N ASP A 199 -6.34 4.89 10.29
CA ASP A 199 -5.65 4.38 11.48
C ASP A 199 -6.52 4.56 12.73
N ALA A 200 -7.09 5.76 12.94
CA ALA A 200 -7.99 6.03 14.05
C ALA A 200 -9.27 5.17 13.99
N PHE A 201 -9.79 4.91 12.79
CA PHE A 201 -10.93 4.05 12.57
C PHE A 201 -10.65 2.59 12.90
N LEU A 202 -9.50 2.07 12.47
CA LEU A 202 -9.12 0.69 12.77
C LEU A 202 -8.84 0.51 14.26
N ARG A 203 -8.23 1.49 14.92
CA ARG A 203 -8.10 1.49 16.39
C ARG A 203 -9.45 1.43 17.11
N LEU A 204 -10.42 2.21 16.64
CA LEU A 204 -11.79 2.14 17.17
C LEU A 204 -12.41 0.75 16.93
N CYS A 205 -12.18 0.15 15.77
CA CYS A 205 -12.67 -1.21 15.48
C CYS A 205 -12.04 -2.24 16.44
N VAL A 206 -10.74 -2.12 16.73
CA VAL A 206 -10.05 -2.97 17.72
C VAL A 206 -10.63 -2.74 19.13
N GLU A 207 -10.79 -1.49 19.56
CA GLU A 207 -11.40 -1.13 20.87
C GLU A 207 -12.81 -1.73 21.03
N LYS A 208 -13.56 -1.84 19.93
CA LYS A 208 -14.93 -2.38 19.89
C LYS A 208 -14.98 -3.87 19.54
N GLU A 209 -13.84 -4.58 19.56
CA GLU A 209 -13.72 -6.01 19.26
C GLU A 209 -14.25 -6.40 17.88
N LYS A 210 -14.20 -5.48 16.91
CA LYS A 210 -14.64 -5.67 15.51
C LYS A 210 -13.50 -6.21 14.65
N ASN A 211 -12.91 -7.32 15.09
CA ASN A 211 -11.71 -7.91 14.50
C ASN A 211 -11.86 -8.27 13.01
N HIS A 212 -13.07 -8.66 12.59
CA HIS A 212 -13.38 -8.96 11.18
C HIS A 212 -13.09 -7.79 10.23
N VAL A 213 -13.34 -6.55 10.67
CA VAL A 213 -13.07 -5.34 9.87
C VAL A 213 -11.57 -5.15 9.65
N VAL A 214 -10.77 -5.45 10.68
CA VAL A 214 -9.31 -5.38 10.61
C VAL A 214 -8.79 -6.48 9.68
N GLU A 215 -9.32 -7.70 9.77
CA GLU A 215 -8.97 -8.81 8.87
C GLU A 215 -9.25 -8.48 7.39
N VAL A 216 -10.32 -7.75 7.07
CA VAL A 216 -10.60 -7.26 5.70
C VAL A 216 -9.46 -6.38 5.16
N VAL A 217 -8.96 -5.44 5.97
CA VAL A 217 -7.81 -4.59 5.61
C VAL A 217 -6.53 -5.41 5.40
N LEU A 218 -6.34 -6.43 6.23
CA LEU A 218 -5.14 -7.25 6.23
C LEU A 218 -5.08 -8.26 5.09
N ASN A 219 -6.22 -8.70 4.56
CA ASN A 219 -6.27 -9.51 3.35
C ASN A 219 -5.91 -8.69 2.09
N ASP A 220 -5.98 -7.35 2.17
CA ASP A 220 -5.66 -6.44 1.08
C ASP A 220 -4.18 -6.00 1.13
N SER A 221 -3.31 -6.81 0.53
CA SER A 221 -1.84 -6.65 0.55
C SER A 221 -1.33 -5.27 0.09
N ALA A 222 -2.09 -4.54 -0.73
CA ALA A 222 -1.73 -3.22 -1.23
C ALA A 222 -1.99 -2.08 -0.23
N ARG A 223 -2.81 -2.33 0.80
CA ARG A 223 -3.22 -1.31 1.76
C ARG A 223 -2.11 -1.01 2.77
N VAL A 224 -1.84 0.27 3.02
CA VAL A 224 -0.84 0.68 4.01
C VAL A 224 -1.49 0.65 5.40
N VAL A 225 -0.88 -0.07 6.33
CA VAL A 225 -1.37 -0.28 7.70
C VAL A 225 -0.30 0.20 8.68
N SER A 226 -0.71 0.81 9.79
CA SER A 226 0.23 1.27 10.81
C SER A 226 0.78 0.11 11.65
N GLU A 227 1.96 0.31 12.23
CA GLU A 227 2.59 -0.67 13.13
C GLU A 227 1.74 -0.97 14.37
N HIS A 228 0.92 -0.02 14.82
CA HIS A 228 0.00 -0.25 15.94
C HIS A 228 -1.08 -1.28 15.60
N ILE A 229 -1.69 -1.19 14.42
CA ILE A 229 -2.68 -2.18 13.97
C ILE A 229 -2.01 -3.54 13.70
N LEU A 230 -0.78 -3.56 13.18
CA LEU A 230 -0.01 -4.80 13.04
C LEU A 230 0.26 -5.45 14.41
N ALA A 231 0.59 -4.66 15.44
CA ALA A 231 0.79 -5.16 16.80
C ALA A 231 -0.50 -5.71 17.42
N GLU A 232 -1.64 -5.04 17.23
CA GLU A 232 -2.96 -5.54 17.65
C GLU A 232 -3.32 -6.85 16.95
N LEU A 233 -2.98 -7.00 15.67
CA LEU A 233 -3.17 -8.27 14.99
C LEU A 233 -2.28 -9.37 15.59
N LEU A 234 -1.01 -9.09 15.86
CA LEU A 234 -0.11 -10.05 16.50
C LEU A 234 -0.65 -10.49 17.87
N LYS A 235 -1.26 -9.59 18.64
CA LYS A 235 -1.94 -9.91 19.88
C LYS A 235 -3.11 -10.89 19.67
N LEU A 236 -4.01 -10.59 18.73
CA LEU A 236 -5.12 -11.49 18.37
C LEU A 236 -4.63 -12.85 17.85
N THR A 237 -3.47 -12.85 17.19
CA THR A 237 -2.84 -14.04 16.61
C THR A 237 -2.24 -14.93 17.69
N ALA A 238 -1.71 -14.36 18.78
CA ALA A 238 -1.07 -15.10 19.86
C ALA A 238 -2.01 -16.11 20.54
N GLU A 239 -3.31 -15.81 20.61
CA GLU A 239 -4.32 -16.69 21.21
C GLU A 239 -4.80 -17.82 20.29
N LYS A 240 -4.45 -17.78 18.99
CA LYS A 240 -4.90 -18.77 18.01
C LYS A 240 -4.10 -20.08 18.08
N PRO A 241 -4.67 -21.20 17.63
CA PRO A 241 -3.95 -22.47 17.46
C PRO A 241 -2.73 -22.32 16.53
N GLU A 242 -1.72 -23.16 16.71
CA GLU A 242 -0.41 -23.08 16.05
C GLU A 242 -0.50 -22.88 14.52
N ASP A 243 -1.30 -23.68 13.82
CA ASP A 243 -1.45 -23.59 12.36
C ASP A 243 -2.03 -22.22 11.91
N GLN A 244 -3.11 -21.77 12.57
CA GLN A 244 -3.75 -20.49 12.24
C GLN A 244 -2.86 -19.30 12.64
N ARG A 245 -2.13 -19.44 13.75
CA ARG A 245 -1.18 -18.45 14.23
C ARG A 245 -0.07 -18.25 13.21
N ARG A 246 0.49 -19.34 12.69
CA ARG A 246 1.54 -19.31 11.66
C ARG A 246 1.09 -18.56 10.42
N ASP A 247 -0.10 -18.88 9.89
CA ASP A 247 -0.63 -18.23 8.69
C ASP A 247 -0.83 -16.71 8.90
N GLN A 248 -1.35 -16.30 10.04
CA GLN A 248 -1.56 -14.88 10.33
C GLN A 248 -0.25 -14.12 10.60
N VAL A 249 0.74 -14.77 11.22
CA VAL A 249 2.08 -14.17 11.33
C VAL A 249 2.70 -13.97 9.96
N ILE A 250 2.54 -14.92 9.03
CA ILE A 250 3.01 -14.76 7.64
C ILE A 250 2.31 -13.58 6.96
N GLN A 251 1.02 -13.38 7.19
CA GLN A 251 0.31 -12.19 6.67
C GLN A 251 0.91 -10.88 7.20
N VAL A 252 1.29 -10.80 8.47
CA VAL A 252 2.02 -9.63 9.02
C VAL A 252 3.38 -9.46 8.35
N LEU A 253 4.14 -10.54 8.19
CA LEU A 253 5.45 -10.51 7.55
C LEU A 253 5.40 -10.14 6.07
N SER A 254 4.28 -10.40 5.39
CA SER A 254 4.10 -9.94 4.01
C SER A 254 4.03 -8.41 3.91
N ARG A 255 3.80 -7.70 5.03
CA ARG A 255 3.75 -6.24 5.10
C ARG A 255 5.10 -5.64 5.44
N ASN A 256 5.24 -4.37 5.07
CA ASN A 256 6.37 -3.56 5.49
C ASN A 256 6.08 -2.93 6.86
N PHE A 257 7.06 -2.96 7.75
CA PHE A 257 7.01 -2.29 9.04
C PHE A 257 8.37 -1.67 9.37
N SER A 258 8.35 -0.54 10.06
CA SER A 258 9.55 0.12 10.54
C SER A 258 9.92 -0.40 11.93
N LYS A 259 11.19 -0.74 12.15
CA LYS A 259 11.66 -1.33 13.42
C LYS A 259 11.24 -0.51 14.65
N LYS A 260 11.58 0.78 14.70
CA LYS A 260 11.34 1.63 15.87
C LYS A 260 9.84 1.81 16.20
N PRO A 261 8.97 2.23 15.25
CA PRO A 261 7.53 2.28 15.50
C PRO A 261 6.93 0.93 15.89
N MET A 262 7.41 -0.17 15.30
CA MET A 262 6.95 -1.51 15.66
C MET A 262 7.39 -1.92 17.08
N THR A 263 8.59 -1.56 17.52
CA THR A 263 9.04 -1.78 18.90
C THR A 263 8.16 -1.03 19.90
N GLU A 264 7.84 0.23 19.62
CA GLU A 264 6.96 1.05 20.47
C GLU A 264 5.54 0.46 20.52
N ALA A 265 4.97 0.12 19.36
CA ALA A 265 3.64 -0.48 19.27
C ALA A 265 3.53 -1.83 19.97
N THR A 266 4.50 -2.73 19.75
CA THR A 266 4.50 -4.06 20.37
C THR A 266 4.74 -4.02 21.88
N ALA A 267 5.47 -3.02 22.38
CA ALA A 267 5.65 -2.81 23.81
C ALA A 267 4.38 -2.29 24.51
N GLU A 268 3.56 -1.51 23.79
CA GLU A 268 2.29 -0.98 24.27
C GLU A 268 1.17 -2.04 24.26
N VAL A 269 1.10 -2.84 23.19
CA VAL A 269 -0.05 -3.69 22.89
C VAL A 269 0.08 -5.11 23.43
N LEU A 270 1.25 -5.74 23.25
CA LEU A 270 1.46 -7.15 23.60
C LEU A 270 1.94 -7.31 25.04
N THR A 271 1.49 -8.37 25.68
CA THR A 271 2.10 -8.92 26.89
C THR A 271 3.38 -9.69 26.56
N VAL A 272 4.24 -9.90 27.56
CA VAL A 272 5.48 -10.66 27.38
C VAL A 272 5.18 -12.11 26.96
N SER A 273 4.13 -12.73 27.50
CA SER A 273 3.75 -14.09 27.13
C SER A 273 3.28 -14.17 25.67
N GLU A 274 2.45 -13.23 25.21
CA GLU A 274 2.02 -13.17 23.81
C GLU A 274 3.22 -12.96 22.87
N ALA A 275 4.15 -12.07 23.24
CA ALA A 275 5.37 -11.86 22.47
C ALA A 275 6.21 -13.14 22.34
N ILE A 276 6.31 -13.97 23.38
CA ILE A 276 7.02 -15.26 23.33
C ILE A 276 6.32 -16.25 22.37
N GLU A 277 4.98 -16.33 22.39
CA GLU A 277 4.22 -17.18 21.46
C GLU A 277 4.45 -16.78 20.01
N ILE A 278 4.45 -15.47 19.73
CA ILE A 278 4.73 -14.93 18.39
C ILE A 278 6.19 -15.19 17.99
N MET A 279 7.16 -14.95 18.87
CA MET A 279 8.57 -15.27 18.60
C MET A 279 8.76 -16.75 18.29
N THR A 280 8.06 -17.64 19.00
CA THR A 280 8.11 -19.09 18.74
C THR A 280 7.62 -19.40 17.33
N ALA A 281 6.47 -18.87 16.92
CA ALA A 281 5.97 -19.02 15.54
C ALA A 281 6.96 -18.46 14.50
N LEU A 282 7.58 -17.30 14.77
CA LEU A 282 8.59 -16.70 13.88
C LEU A 282 9.83 -17.59 13.73
N THR A 283 10.28 -18.26 14.79
CA THR A 283 11.41 -19.21 14.70
C THR A 283 11.07 -20.42 13.83
N GLN A 284 9.83 -20.92 13.89
CA GLN A 284 9.37 -22.02 13.04
C GLN A 284 9.30 -21.57 11.57
N ILE A 285 8.71 -20.40 11.31
CA ILE A 285 8.64 -19.81 9.97
C ILE A 285 10.04 -19.68 9.37
N TYR A 286 11.02 -19.16 10.13
CA TYR A 286 12.39 -19.05 9.67
C TYR A 286 13.06 -20.40 9.35
N LYS A 287 12.78 -21.44 10.15
CA LYS A 287 13.34 -22.79 9.94
C LYS A 287 12.75 -23.50 8.72
N GLU A 288 11.50 -23.23 8.38
CA GLU A 288 10.74 -24.01 7.38
C GLU A 288 10.61 -23.32 6.02
N MET A 289 10.55 -21.98 6.00
CA MET A 289 10.30 -21.23 4.77
C MET A 289 11.58 -21.01 3.98
N ARG A 290 11.45 -21.04 2.64
CA ARG A 290 12.56 -20.84 1.70
C ARG A 290 12.56 -19.45 1.04
N GLU A 291 11.64 -18.58 1.43
CA GLU A 291 11.54 -17.22 0.88
C GLU A 291 12.39 -16.26 1.71
N ASP A 292 13.52 -15.84 1.13
CA ASP A 292 14.53 -15.03 1.82
C ASP A 292 13.97 -13.72 2.41
N ASP A 293 13.01 -13.06 1.74
CA ASP A 293 12.38 -11.82 2.24
C ASP A 293 11.58 -12.06 3.52
N ILE A 294 10.76 -13.11 3.56
CA ILE A 294 9.96 -13.46 4.74
C ILE A 294 10.86 -13.89 5.89
N CYS A 295 11.91 -14.67 5.61
CA CYS A 295 12.89 -15.07 6.62
C CYS A 295 13.62 -13.87 7.22
N GLY A 296 14.03 -12.90 6.38
CA GLY A 296 14.64 -11.65 6.84
C GLY A 296 13.70 -10.81 7.71
N LYS A 297 12.43 -10.68 7.30
CA LYS A 297 11.41 -9.99 8.10
C LYS A 297 11.07 -10.72 9.39
N ALA A 298 11.09 -12.05 9.40
CA ALA A 298 10.88 -12.85 10.60
C ALA A 298 11.97 -12.58 11.64
N LEU A 299 13.25 -12.61 11.25
CA LEU A 299 14.37 -12.25 12.13
C LEU A 299 14.28 -10.79 12.60
N SER A 300 13.89 -9.89 11.72
CA SER A 300 13.70 -8.47 12.06
C SER A 300 12.60 -8.29 13.11
N LEU A 301 11.46 -8.99 12.98
CA LEU A 301 10.37 -8.93 13.94
C LEU A 301 10.75 -9.61 15.27
N ILE A 302 11.49 -10.72 15.24
CA ILE A 302 12.06 -11.33 16.45
C ILE A 302 12.93 -10.31 17.20
N THR A 303 13.79 -9.56 16.49
CA THR A 303 14.63 -8.53 17.11
C THR A 303 13.79 -7.42 17.73
N VAL A 304 12.75 -6.96 17.02
CA VAL A 304 11.80 -5.96 17.54
C VAL A 304 11.13 -6.43 18.84
N LEU A 305 10.67 -7.68 18.89
CA LEU A 305 10.03 -8.25 20.08
C LEU A 305 11.03 -8.44 21.23
N MET A 306 12.28 -8.81 20.94
CA MET A 306 13.36 -8.88 21.92
C MET A 306 13.73 -7.50 22.47
N ASP A 307 13.77 -6.47 21.63
CA ASP A 307 14.03 -5.09 22.07
C ASP A 307 12.90 -4.56 22.96
N ALA A 308 11.65 -4.89 22.64
CA ALA A 308 10.48 -4.49 23.41
C ALA A 308 10.34 -5.23 24.76
N HIS A 309 10.56 -6.55 24.77
CA HIS A 309 10.18 -7.42 25.89
C HIS A 309 11.33 -8.22 26.51
N GLY A 310 12.50 -8.26 25.88
CA GLY A 310 13.61 -9.15 26.25
C GLY A 310 14.13 -8.93 27.68
N SER A 311 14.17 -7.69 28.16
CA SER A 311 14.56 -7.42 29.55
C SER A 311 13.62 -8.09 30.56
N ARG A 312 12.31 -8.01 30.33
CA ARG A 312 11.30 -8.65 31.19
C ARG A 312 11.40 -10.17 31.16
N ILE A 313 11.63 -10.75 29.97
CA ILE A 313 11.85 -12.20 29.81
C ILE A 313 13.02 -12.68 30.67
N VAL A 314 14.12 -11.93 30.69
CA VAL A 314 15.31 -12.30 31.49
C VAL A 314 15.00 -12.23 33.00
N TYR A 315 14.25 -11.23 33.45
CA TYR A 315 13.96 -11.05 34.88
C TYR A 315 12.88 -11.99 35.44
N GLU A 316 11.99 -12.51 34.60
CA GLU A 316 10.87 -13.37 35.03
C GLU A 316 11.16 -14.86 34.78
N ASP A 317 11.63 -15.57 35.82
CA ASP A 317 11.98 -16.99 35.74
C ASP A 317 10.84 -17.90 35.23
N SER A 318 9.59 -17.52 35.48
CA SER A 318 8.40 -18.27 35.02
C SER A 318 8.25 -18.27 33.49
N LEU A 319 8.90 -17.34 32.79
CA LEU A 319 8.86 -17.21 31.33
C LEU A 319 10.01 -17.93 30.64
N HIS A 320 11.08 -18.31 31.36
CA HIS A 320 12.26 -18.94 30.75
C HIS A 320 11.93 -20.26 30.06
N GLN A 321 11.03 -21.07 30.65
CA GLN A 321 10.60 -22.32 30.03
C GLN A 321 9.85 -22.08 28.72
N LYS A 322 9.00 -21.04 28.65
CA LYS A 322 8.30 -20.67 27.42
C LYS A 322 9.25 -20.11 26.36
N PHE A 323 10.27 -19.36 26.79
CA PHE A 323 11.28 -18.78 25.91
C PHE A 323 12.37 -19.77 25.46
N ALA A 324 12.42 -20.97 26.04
CA ALA A 324 13.48 -21.95 25.78
C ALA A 324 13.64 -22.30 24.29
N THR A 325 12.53 -22.46 23.56
CA THR A 325 12.54 -22.73 22.11
C THR A 325 13.22 -21.61 21.33
N VAL A 326 12.89 -20.36 21.66
CA VAL A 326 13.45 -19.16 21.02
C VAL A 326 14.93 -18.99 21.38
N SER A 327 15.29 -19.20 22.66
CA SER A 327 16.67 -19.15 23.14
C SER A 327 17.56 -20.20 22.46
N ASN A 328 17.09 -21.44 22.35
CA ASN A 328 17.82 -22.51 21.66
C ASN A 328 18.06 -22.17 20.19
N PHE A 329 17.06 -21.60 19.52
CA PHE A 329 17.21 -21.11 18.15
C PHE A 329 18.33 -20.06 18.03
N PHE A 330 18.39 -19.08 18.95
CA PHE A 330 19.47 -18.10 18.94
C PHE A 330 20.85 -18.71 19.19
N ILE A 331 20.96 -19.68 20.10
CA ILE A 331 22.21 -20.41 20.37
C ILE A 331 22.68 -21.15 19.11
N GLU A 332 21.76 -21.84 18.41
CA GLU A 332 22.03 -22.51 17.14
C GLU A 332 22.54 -21.50 16.08
N MET A 333 21.85 -20.37 15.92
CA MET A 333 22.22 -19.32 14.96
C MET A 333 23.58 -18.71 15.28
N GLN A 334 23.87 -18.40 16.56
CA GLN A 334 25.16 -17.85 16.97
C GLN A 334 26.31 -18.84 16.73
N SER A 335 26.08 -20.13 16.98
CA SER A 335 27.03 -21.20 16.67
C SER A 335 27.32 -21.29 15.17
N LEU A 336 26.28 -21.16 14.34
CA LEU A 336 26.41 -21.17 12.88
C LEU A 336 27.21 -19.96 12.37
N VAL A 337 26.86 -18.75 12.81
CA VAL A 337 27.60 -17.52 12.48
C VAL A 337 29.06 -17.64 12.89
N GLY A 338 29.33 -18.11 14.12
CA GLY A 338 30.70 -18.32 14.59
C GLY A 338 31.46 -19.41 13.82
N THR A 339 30.77 -20.34 13.16
CA THR A 339 31.39 -21.32 12.26
C THR A 339 31.75 -20.68 10.92
N PHE A 340 30.87 -19.86 10.36
CA PHE A 340 31.17 -19.09 9.14
C PHE A 340 32.31 -18.10 9.33
N SER A 341 32.33 -17.33 10.43
CA SER A 341 33.44 -16.41 10.69
C SER A 341 34.79 -17.12 10.84
N ARG A 342 34.79 -18.33 11.43
CA ARG A 342 36.01 -19.17 11.50
C ARG A 342 36.42 -19.69 10.13
N LEU A 343 35.45 -20.04 9.29
CA LEU A 343 35.72 -20.47 7.91
C LEU A 343 36.27 -19.32 7.07
N GLU A 344 35.69 -18.13 7.16
CA GLU A 344 36.17 -16.92 6.49
C GLU A 344 37.60 -16.59 6.92
N ALA A 345 37.89 -16.59 8.23
CA ALA A 345 39.25 -16.38 8.74
C ALA A 345 40.24 -17.43 8.20
N ALA A 346 39.84 -18.70 8.12
CA ALA A 346 40.69 -19.75 7.55
C ALA A 346 40.90 -19.58 6.03
N ILE A 347 39.90 -19.09 5.30
CA ILE A 347 40.01 -18.75 3.87
C ILE A 347 40.96 -17.57 3.67
N GLU A 348 40.86 -16.52 4.48
CA GLU A 348 41.75 -15.36 4.43
C GLU A 348 43.19 -15.77 4.75
N GLU A 349 43.42 -16.53 5.81
CA GLU A 349 44.76 -17.02 6.21
C GLU A 349 45.38 -17.94 5.13
N THR A 350 44.57 -18.73 4.43
CA THR A 350 45.05 -19.54 3.30
C THR A 350 45.21 -18.74 2.01
N SER A 351 44.54 -17.60 1.85
CA SER A 351 44.68 -16.73 0.68
C SER A 351 46.00 -15.94 0.67
N ASP A 352 46.49 -15.52 1.83
CA ASP A 352 47.79 -14.85 2.00
C ASP A 352 48.98 -15.82 1.88
N ALA A 353 48.75 -17.13 2.01
CA ALA A 353 49.76 -18.17 1.82
C ALA A 353 50.08 -18.46 0.34
N PHE A 354 49.32 -17.93 -0.62
CA PHE A 354 49.60 -18.10 -2.06
C PHE A 354 50.33 -16.89 -2.65
N THR A 355 51.60 -16.73 -2.28
CA THR A 355 52.55 -16.02 -3.15
C THR A 355 52.86 -16.88 -4.38
N ALA A 356 52.27 -16.51 -5.52
CA ALA A 356 52.74 -16.77 -6.89
C ALA A 356 53.42 -18.14 -7.17
N SER A 357 52.72 -19.25 -6.94
CA SER A 357 53.02 -20.47 -7.69
C SER A 357 51.73 -20.96 -8.36
N ASN A 358 51.80 -21.11 -9.69
CA ASN A 358 50.71 -21.59 -10.54
C ASN A 358 50.38 -23.05 -10.20
N VAL A 359 49.66 -23.27 -9.11
CA VAL A 359 49.07 -24.57 -8.79
C VAL A 359 47.55 -24.41 -8.77
N VAL A 360 46.92 -24.84 -9.85
CA VAL A 360 45.47 -24.98 -9.93
C VAL A 360 45.06 -26.17 -9.06
N THR A 361 44.69 -25.90 -7.80
CA THR A 361 44.07 -26.92 -6.95
C THR A 361 42.60 -27.05 -7.35
N ARG A 362 42.27 -28.02 -8.20
CA ARG A 362 40.87 -28.41 -8.45
C ARG A 362 40.32 -29.07 -7.18
N ILE A 363 39.50 -28.35 -6.44
CA ILE A 363 38.68 -28.92 -5.37
C ILE A 363 37.55 -29.71 -6.06
N HIS A 364 37.65 -31.03 -6.04
CA HIS A 364 36.53 -31.89 -6.39
C HIS A 364 35.64 -32.03 -5.15
N PRO A 365 34.39 -31.53 -5.16
CA PRO A 365 33.46 -31.79 -4.07
C PRO A 365 33.18 -33.30 -4.03
N VAL A 366 33.60 -33.96 -2.95
CA VAL A 366 33.19 -35.33 -2.64
C VAL A 366 31.79 -35.24 -2.07
N ALA A 367 30.80 -35.58 -2.89
CA ALA A 367 29.44 -35.79 -2.40
C ALA A 367 29.46 -36.98 -1.44
N HIS A 368 29.24 -36.73 -0.15
CA HIS A 368 28.91 -37.80 0.77
C HIS A 368 27.52 -38.33 0.38
N LEU A 369 27.46 -39.61 -0.01
CA LEU A 369 26.22 -40.33 -0.20
C LEU A 369 25.48 -40.37 1.14
N LEU A 370 24.42 -39.57 1.26
CA LEU A 370 23.37 -39.79 2.24
C LEU A 370 22.66 -41.08 1.82
N ASN A 371 23.00 -42.19 2.47
CA ASN A 371 22.17 -43.39 2.42
C ASN A 371 20.88 -43.08 3.20
N TRP A 372 19.77 -43.17 2.49
CA TRP A 372 18.41 -43.08 3.02
C TRP A 372 18.08 -44.23 3.96
#